data_AF-A0A849BTR5-F1
#
_entry.id   AF-A0A849BTR5-F1
#
_cell.length_a   1.000
_cell.length_b   1.000
_cell.length_c   1.000
_cell.angle_alpha   90.00
_cell.angle_beta   90.00
_cell.angle_gamma   90.00
#
_symmetry.space_group_name_H-M   'P 1'
#
loop_
_entity.id
_entity.type
_entity.pdbx_description
1 polymer ?
#
loop_
_entity_poly.entity_id
_entity_poly.type
_entity_poly.pdbx_seq_one_letter_code
_entity_poly.pdbx_strand_id
1 'polypeptide(L)' 'MASRATIEQAKGVLMARRGCSADEAFALLSSASQASGRKLRDLAAEVVAETSGRGTG' A
#
# COMPACT_ATOMS: atom_id res chain seq x y z
N MET A 1 14.00 -2.17 -9.28
CA MET A 1 13.74 -0.72 -9.06
C MET A 1 12.25 -0.41 -8.91
N ALA A 2 11.36 -0.91 -9.80
CA ALA A 2 9.93 -0.56 -9.79
C ALA A 2 9.14 -0.95 -8.53
N SER A 3 9.39 -2.12 -7.93
CA SER A 3 8.61 -2.61 -6.77
C SER A 3 8.80 -1.76 -5.51
N ARG A 4 10.00 -1.24 -5.28
CA ARG A 4 10.30 -0.42 -4.09
C ARG A 4 9.57 0.93 -4.15
N ALA A 5 9.50 1.56 -5.32
CA ALA A 5 8.77 2.82 -5.51
C ALA A 5 7.26 2.65 -5.21
N THR A 6 6.65 1.58 -5.72
CA THR A 6 5.22 1.28 -5.48
C THR A 6 4.93 0.99 -4.01
N ILE A 7 5.82 0.26 -3.32
CA ILE A 7 5.66 -0.02 -1.88
C ILE A 7 5.74 1.28 -1.06
N GLU A 8 6.68 2.18 -1.36
CA GLU A 8 6.78 3.45 -0.65
C GLU A 8 5.57 4.37 -0.91
N GLN A 9 5.03 4.39 -2.14
CA GLN A 9 3.78 5.09 -2.42
C GLN A 9 2.59 4.52 -1.64
N ALA A 10 2.44 3.19 -1.62
CA ALA A 10 1.38 2.52 -0.88
C ALA A 10 1.47 2.82 0.63
N LYS A 11 2.69 2.85 1.19
CA LYS A 11 2.91 3.28 2.57
C LYS A 11 2.42 4.71 2.77
N GLY A 12 2.79 5.65 1.89
CA GLY A 12 2.32 7.04 1.97
C GLY A 12 0.79 7.16 1.94
N VAL A 13 0.12 6.37 1.11
CA VAL A 13 -1.35 6.30 1.06
C VAL A 13 -1.93 5.79 2.38
N LEU A 14 -1.37 4.72 2.96
CA LEU A 14 -1.83 4.17 4.24
C LEU A 14 -1.58 5.13 5.41
N MET A 15 -0.42 5.78 5.43
CA MET A 15 -0.09 6.82 6.41
C MET A 15 -1.12 7.96 6.36
N ALA A 16 -1.43 8.46 5.16
CA ALA A 16 -2.42 9.54 4.99
C ALA A 16 -3.85 9.10 5.34
N ARG A 17 -4.24 7.87 5.01
CA ARG A 17 -5.60 7.35 5.27
C ARG A 17 -5.84 6.96 6.72
N ARG A 18 -4.81 6.44 7.42
CA ARG A 18 -4.94 5.85 8.76
C ARG A 18 -4.26 6.65 9.86
N GLY A 19 -3.45 7.65 9.51
CA GLY A 19 -2.66 8.43 10.48
C GLY A 19 -1.58 7.60 11.17
N CYS A 20 -1.05 6.56 10.51
CA CYS A 20 -0.01 5.69 11.07
C CYS A 20 1.39 6.03 10.58
N SER A 21 2.40 5.47 11.23
CA SER A 21 3.80 5.58 10.82
C SER A 21 4.11 4.74 9.57
N ALA A 22 5.25 5.01 8.95
CA ALA A 22 5.72 4.27 7.78
C ALA A 22 5.96 2.77 8.09
N ASP A 23 6.46 2.46 9.28
CA ASP A 23 6.68 1.09 9.74
C ASP A 23 5.36 0.34 9.95
N GLU A 24 4.36 0.99 10.57
CA GLU A 24 3.02 0.41 10.71
C GLU A 24 2.35 0.21 9.35
N ALA A 25 2.46 1.17 8.43
CA ALA A 25 1.94 1.04 7.07
C ALA A 25 2.57 -0.15 6.33
N PHE A 26 3.87 -0.36 6.49
CA PHE A 26 4.56 -1.51 5.91
C PHE A 26 4.14 -2.83 6.57
N ALA A 27 4.00 -2.86 7.90
CA ALA A 27 3.53 -4.02 8.64
C ALA A 27 2.11 -4.43 8.20
N LEU A 28 1.22 -3.46 7.96
CA LEU A 28 -0.12 -3.69 7.43
C LEU A 28 -0.09 -4.31 6.02
N LEU A 29 0.72 -3.76 5.10
CA LEU A 29 0.90 -4.33 3.76
C LEU A 29 1.46 -5.75 3.82
N SER A 30 2.46 -5.98 4.68
CA SER A 30 3.09 -7.28 4.86
C SER A 30 2.13 -8.31 5.44
N SER A 31 1.36 -7.93 6.46
CA SER A 31 0.31 -8.78 7.05
C SER A 31 -0.75 -9.15 6.01
N ALA A 32 -1.24 -8.18 5.23
CA ALA A 32 -2.18 -8.44 4.14
C ALA A 32 -1.59 -9.35 3.05
N SER A 33 -0.31 -9.21 2.74
CA SER A 33 0.42 -10.08 1.80
C SER A 33 0.47 -11.52 2.29
N GLN A 34 0.80 -11.74 3.56
CA GLN A 34 0.81 -13.07 4.16
C GLN A 34 -0.59 -13.68 4.22
N ALA A 35 -1.59 -12.91 4.65
CA ALA A 35 -2.97 -13.38 4.79
C ALA A 35 -3.61 -13.77 3.45
N SER A 36 -3.25 -13.08 2.36
CA SER A 36 -3.79 -13.36 1.02
C SER A 36 -2.93 -14.31 0.18
N GLY A 37 -1.71 -14.65 0.62
CA GLY A 37 -0.75 -15.41 -0.18
C GLY A 37 -0.27 -14.68 -1.43
N ARG A 38 -0.46 -13.37 -1.51
CA ARG A 38 -0.12 -12.53 -2.67
C ARG A 38 1.18 -11.79 -2.45
N LYS A 39 1.87 -11.41 -3.53
CA LYS A 39 3.13 -10.66 -3.42
C LYS A 39 2.84 -9.26 -2.89
N LEU A 40 3.63 -8.81 -1.91
CA LEU A 40 3.56 -7.46 -1.33
C LEU A 40 3.48 -6.34 -2.38
N ARG A 41 4.24 -6.48 -3.48
CA ARG A 41 4.27 -5.50 -4.57
C ARG A 41 2.91 -5.35 -5.27
N ASP A 42 2.15 -6.43 -5.39
CA ASP A 42 0.87 -6.46 -6.11
C ASP A 42 -0.19 -5.78 -5.24
N LEU A 43 -0.21 -6.08 -3.93
CA LEU A 43 -1.06 -5.38 -2.97
C LEU A 43 -0.73 -3.89 -2.85
N ALA A 44 0.56 -3.54 -2.86
CA ALA A 44 0.97 -2.14 -2.87
C ALA A 44 0.44 -1.41 -4.12
N ALA A 45 0.49 -2.05 -5.29
CA ALA A 45 -0.07 -1.47 -6.51
C ALA A 45 -1.59 -1.24 -6.42
N GLU A 46 -2.32 -2.16 -5.81
CA GLU A 46 -3.77 -2.01 -5.57
C GLU A 46 -4.08 -0.84 -4.64
N VAL A 47 -3.37 -0.73 -3.52
CA VAL A 47 -3.56 0.38 -2.57
C VAL A 47 -3.35 1.74 -3.25
N VAL A 48 -2.32 1.84 -4.11
CA VAL A 48 -2.06 3.06 -4.88
C VAL A 48 -3.16 3.30 -5.92
N ALA A 49 -3.57 2.27 -6.66
CA ALA A 49 -4.61 2.36 -7.68
C ALA A 49 -5.96 2.79 -7.09
N GLU A 50 -6.35 2.27 -5.93
CA GLU A 50 -7.57 2.67 -5.21
C GLU A 50 -7.57 4.15 -4.84
N THR A 51 -6.40 4.73 -4.54
CA THR A 51 -6.31 6.15 -4.19
C THR A 51 -6.46 7.02 -5.42
N SER A 52 -5.87 6.62 -6.54
CA SER A 52 -5.94 7.34 -7.80
C SER A 52 -7.33 7.24 -8.45
N GLY A 53 -8.08 6.16 -8.18
CA GLY A 53 -9.44 5.97 -8.67
C GLY A 53 -10.54 6.74 -7.91
N ARG A 54 -10.25 7.29 -6.73
CA ARG A 54 -11.23 8.05 -5.91
C ARG A 54 -11.25 9.55 -6.23
N GLY A 55 -10.92 9.92 -7.47
CA GLY A 55 -10.92 11.29 -7.98
C GLY A 55 -12.05 11.62 -8.97
N THR A 56 -12.96 10.68 -9.25
CA THR A 56 -14.07 10.89 -10.18
C THR A 56 -15.37 10.34 -9.61
N GLY A 57 -16.18 11.25 -9.10
CA GLY A 57 -17.56 11.08 -8.67
C GLY A 57 -18.10 12.43 -8.27
#